data_AF-A0A1N7H0S2-F1
#
_entry.id   AF-A0A1N7H0S2-F1
#
_cell.length_a   1.000
_cell.length_b   1.000
_cell.length_c   1.000
_cell.angle_alpha   90.00
_cell.angle_beta   90.00
_cell.angle_gamma   90.00
#
_symmetry.space_group_name_H-M   'P 1'
#
loop_
_entity.id
_entity.type
_entity.pdbx_description
1 polymer ?
#
loop_
_entity_poly.entity_id
_entity_poly.type
_entity_poly.pdbx_seq_one_letter_code
_entity_poly.pdbx_strand_id
1 'polypeptide(L)'
;MTVSHKISLALVALVALGACASPNMPAGQATLGQSPTLGGGTFTSPGGLTVAADARNIGGLTGICGVWAESINQSVMTRNSAPKILDSAGITLGGEGVARGLKFMREVEPAKSYAGMQANCITTERRWRPGDEARALEIHIPRQIVYNDLDGGFGESGGILIWFRPGGPGAHPSDKKPWYHLGGTGVSGSLGADE
;
A
#
# COMPACT_ATOMS: atom_id res chain seq x y z
N MET A 1 54.88 40.30 -39.68
CA MET A 1 54.85 40.00 -38.23
C MET A 1 53.66 39.10 -37.96
N THR A 2 53.93 37.90 -37.46
CA THR A 2 53.04 36.74 -37.35
C THR A 2 52.06 36.87 -36.19
N VAL A 3 50.78 36.54 -36.43
CA VAL A 3 49.74 36.44 -35.39
C VAL A 3 49.49 34.97 -35.09
N SER A 4 49.73 34.60 -33.84
CA SER A 4 49.55 33.26 -33.27
C SER A 4 48.08 33.06 -32.86
N HIS A 5 47.37 32.08 -33.43
CA HIS A 5 46.04 31.67 -32.96
C HIS A 5 46.07 30.28 -32.34
N LYS A 6 45.57 30.24 -31.10
CA LYS A 6 45.61 29.12 -30.18
C LYS A 6 44.54 28.07 -30.52
N ILE A 7 44.93 26.82 -30.28
CA ILE A 7 44.14 25.60 -30.24
C ILE A 7 42.98 25.75 -29.25
N SER A 8 41.76 25.36 -29.65
CA SER A 8 40.74 24.88 -28.71
C SER A 8 39.89 23.79 -29.38
N LEU A 9 40.24 22.54 -29.07
CA LEU A 9 39.50 21.33 -29.37
C LEU A 9 38.24 21.31 -28.50
N ALA A 10 37.05 21.46 -29.09
CA ALA A 10 35.78 21.36 -28.38
C ALA A 10 35.39 19.89 -28.21
N LEU A 11 35.74 19.29 -27.07
CA LEU A 11 35.24 17.98 -26.65
C LEU A 11 33.96 18.19 -25.85
N VAL A 12 32.81 18.20 -26.52
CA VAL A 12 31.50 18.25 -25.85
C VAL A 12 31.18 16.86 -25.31
N ALA A 13 31.28 16.72 -23.99
CA ALA A 13 30.90 15.52 -23.26
C ALA A 13 29.38 15.26 -23.43
N LEU A 14 29.02 14.08 -23.93
CA LEU A 14 27.64 13.61 -23.95
C LEU A 14 27.14 13.46 -22.52
N VAL A 15 26.11 14.23 -22.19
CA VAL A 15 25.35 14.15 -20.94
C VAL A 15 24.65 12.79 -20.90
N ALA A 16 24.97 12.00 -19.89
CA ALA A 16 24.31 10.74 -19.58
C ALA A 16 22.83 11.00 -19.29
N LEU A 17 21.94 10.43 -20.13
CA LEU A 17 20.51 10.36 -19.85
C LEU A 17 20.33 9.52 -18.59
N GLY A 18 19.93 10.16 -17.49
CA GLY A 18 19.54 9.47 -16.26
C GLY A 18 18.36 8.54 -16.56
N ALA A 19 18.63 7.23 -16.55
CA ALA A 19 17.58 6.23 -16.52
C ALA A 19 16.81 6.41 -15.21
N CYS A 20 15.55 6.80 -15.29
CA CYS A 20 14.61 6.67 -14.19
C CYS A 20 14.45 5.17 -13.90
N ALA A 21 15.29 4.62 -13.02
CA ALA A 21 15.13 3.25 -12.56
C ALA A 21 13.81 3.19 -11.77
N SER A 22 12.89 2.35 -12.24
CA SER A 22 11.69 2.01 -11.49
C SER A 22 12.14 1.26 -10.23
N PRO A 23 11.87 1.76 -9.02
CA PRO A 23 12.41 1.18 -7.78
C PRO A 23 11.89 -0.24 -7.50
N ASN A 24 10.85 -0.66 -8.23
CA ASN A 24 10.22 -1.96 -8.13
C ASN A 24 10.13 -2.61 -9.53
N MET A 25 10.58 -3.86 -9.65
CA MET A 25 10.48 -4.65 -10.87
C MET A 25 9.63 -5.91 -10.63
N PRO A 26 8.71 -6.29 -11.55
CA PRO A 26 7.96 -7.54 -11.41
C PRO A 26 8.90 -8.76 -11.29
N ALA A 27 8.62 -9.61 -10.31
CA ALA A 27 9.46 -10.76 -9.97
C ALA A 27 8.72 -12.10 -10.08
N GLY A 28 7.49 -12.08 -10.60
CA GLY A 28 6.64 -13.25 -10.73
C GLY A 28 5.74 -13.46 -9.52
N GLN A 29 5.56 -14.71 -9.11
CA GLN A 29 4.63 -15.11 -8.07
C GLN A 29 5.30 -16.04 -7.08
N ALA A 30 4.88 -15.99 -5.82
CA ALA A 30 5.35 -16.93 -4.82
C ALA A 30 4.31 -17.10 -3.70
N THR A 31 4.39 -18.22 -3.00
CA THR A 31 3.51 -18.52 -1.88
C THR A 31 3.95 -17.75 -0.63
N LEU A 32 3.01 -17.13 0.09
CA LEU A 32 3.27 -16.51 1.39
C LEU A 32 3.64 -17.56 2.45
N GLY A 33 4.51 -17.18 3.38
CA GLY A 33 4.98 -17.98 4.48
C GLY A 33 3.88 -18.29 5.51
N GLN A 34 4.27 -18.93 6.61
CA GLN A 34 3.32 -19.34 7.65
C GLN A 34 2.82 -18.18 8.52
N SER A 35 3.53 -17.04 8.53
CA SER A 35 3.18 -15.89 9.36
C SER A 35 3.51 -14.60 8.60
N PRO A 36 2.79 -14.30 7.51
CA PRO A 36 3.02 -13.08 6.75
C PRO A 36 2.70 -11.86 7.61
N THR A 37 3.43 -10.77 7.36
CA THR A 37 3.17 -9.49 8.04
C THR A 37 1.83 -8.96 7.60
N LEU A 38 0.99 -8.58 8.57
CA LEU A 38 -0.34 -8.04 8.29
C LEU A 38 -0.38 -6.53 8.52
N GLY A 39 -1.09 -5.85 7.64
CA GLY A 39 -1.45 -4.44 7.75
C GLY A 39 -2.84 -4.20 7.18
N GLY A 40 -3.23 -2.93 7.07
CA GLY A 40 -4.57 -2.59 6.61
C GLY A 40 -5.18 -1.40 7.33
N GLY A 41 -6.51 -1.40 7.34
CA GLY A 41 -7.29 -0.35 7.98
C GLY A 41 -8.77 -0.45 7.66
N THR A 42 -9.54 0.45 8.25
CA THR A 42 -10.99 0.49 8.16
C THR A 42 -11.46 1.78 7.54
N PHE A 43 -12.65 1.76 6.93
CA PHE A 43 -13.29 2.98 6.45
C PHE A 43 -14.16 3.59 7.56
N THR A 44 -14.49 4.87 7.45
CA THR A 44 -15.56 5.47 8.27
C THR A 44 -16.95 5.00 7.84
N SER A 45 -17.07 4.42 6.65
CA SER A 45 -18.19 3.57 6.24
C SER A 45 -17.93 2.11 6.58
N PRO A 46 -18.93 1.21 6.50
CA PRO A 46 -18.69 -0.22 6.59
C PRO A 46 -17.64 -0.71 5.57
N GLY A 47 -16.72 -1.55 6.05
CA GLY A 47 -15.69 -2.22 5.25
C GLY A 47 -14.26 -1.93 5.70
N GLY A 48 -13.29 -2.53 5.02
CA GLY A 48 -11.89 -2.35 5.35
C GLY A 48 -10.98 -3.17 4.45
N LEU A 49 -9.69 -2.92 4.57
CA LEU A 49 -8.66 -3.58 3.79
C LEU A 49 -7.73 -4.37 4.70
N THR A 50 -7.33 -5.54 4.26
CA THR A 50 -6.18 -6.26 4.82
C THR A 50 -5.10 -6.38 3.76
N VAL A 51 -3.85 -6.19 4.16
CA VAL A 51 -2.66 -6.48 3.35
C VAL A 51 -1.85 -7.54 4.08
N ALA A 52 -1.38 -8.55 3.36
CA ALA A 52 -0.45 -9.55 3.88
C ALA A 52 0.80 -9.61 2.99
N ALA A 53 1.98 -9.53 3.59
CA ALA A 53 3.23 -9.47 2.84
C ALA A 53 4.38 -10.24 3.51
N ASP A 54 5.30 -10.71 2.67
CA ASP A 54 6.60 -11.27 3.06
C ASP A 54 7.73 -10.56 2.33
N ALA A 55 8.89 -10.50 2.99
CA ALA A 55 10.16 -10.23 2.35
C ALA A 55 10.92 -11.53 2.11
N ARG A 56 11.61 -11.65 0.98
CA ARG A 56 12.44 -12.81 0.63
C ARG A 56 13.56 -12.44 -0.33
N ASN A 57 14.58 -13.29 -0.39
CA ASN A 57 15.62 -13.17 -1.40
C ASN A 57 15.07 -13.63 -2.76
N ILE A 58 15.08 -12.73 -3.75
CA ILE A 58 14.79 -13.07 -5.15
C ILE A 58 15.99 -12.63 -5.99
N GLY A 59 16.80 -13.59 -6.44
CA GLY A 59 17.95 -13.31 -7.30
C GLY A 59 19.02 -12.41 -6.65
N GLY A 60 19.20 -12.46 -5.33
CA GLY A 60 20.14 -11.63 -4.57
C GLY A 60 19.59 -10.25 -4.17
N LEU A 61 18.35 -9.94 -4.55
CA LEU A 61 17.67 -8.69 -4.21
C LEU A 61 16.57 -8.93 -3.17
N THR A 62 16.20 -7.87 -2.47
CA THR A 62 15.05 -7.85 -1.57
C THR A 62 13.79 -7.89 -2.41
N GLY A 63 13.10 -9.01 -2.36
CA GLY A 63 11.80 -9.22 -2.97
C GLY A 63 10.67 -9.05 -1.98
N ILE A 64 9.59 -8.40 -2.41
CA ILE A 64 8.37 -8.21 -1.63
C ILE A 64 7.24 -8.93 -2.35
N CYS A 65 6.62 -9.89 -1.67
CA CYS A 65 5.47 -10.62 -2.17
C CYS A 65 4.26 -10.31 -1.29
N GLY A 66 3.11 -10.02 -1.88
CA GLY A 66 1.92 -9.76 -1.09
C GLY A 66 0.59 -9.97 -1.78
N VAL A 67 -0.43 -10.03 -0.94
CA VAL A 67 -1.84 -10.05 -1.29
C VAL A 67 -2.59 -8.96 -0.51
N TRP A 68 -3.76 -8.60 -0.98
CA TRP A 68 -4.70 -7.74 -0.26
C TRP A 68 -6.13 -8.26 -0.41
N ALA A 69 -7.00 -7.87 0.51
CA ALA A 69 -8.42 -8.24 0.49
C ALA A 69 -9.30 -7.05 0.90
N GLU A 70 -10.48 -6.96 0.30
CA GLU A 70 -11.57 -6.06 0.68
C GLU A 70 -12.60 -6.80 1.53
N SER A 71 -13.05 -6.20 2.64
CA SER A 71 -14.06 -6.79 3.53
C SER A 71 -15.33 -7.22 2.79
N ILE A 72 -15.93 -8.35 3.17
CA ILE A 72 -17.20 -8.83 2.58
C ILE A 72 -18.33 -7.78 2.73
N ASN A 73 -18.35 -7.05 3.85
CA ASN A 73 -19.33 -6.01 4.14
C ASN A 73 -18.88 -4.60 3.66
N GLN A 74 -18.19 -4.51 2.53
CA GLN A 74 -17.71 -3.23 1.99
C GLN A 74 -18.87 -2.36 1.49
N SER A 75 -18.93 -1.10 1.94
CA SER A 75 -19.89 -0.12 1.42
C SER A 75 -19.67 0.12 -0.08
N VAL A 76 -20.76 0.23 -0.83
CA VAL A 76 -20.75 0.53 -2.28
C VAL A 76 -19.98 1.82 -2.59
N MET A 77 -20.03 2.83 -1.72
CA MET A 77 -19.31 4.10 -1.87
C MET A 77 -17.78 3.95 -1.83
N THR A 78 -17.30 2.84 -1.27
CA THR A 78 -15.86 2.56 -1.07
C THR A 78 -15.39 1.31 -1.80
N ARG A 79 -16.29 0.63 -2.52
CA ARG A 79 -15.93 -0.51 -3.35
C ARG A 79 -14.95 -0.05 -4.42
N ASN A 80 -13.92 -0.85 -4.69
CA ASN A 80 -12.83 -0.50 -5.61
C ASN A 80 -11.97 0.70 -5.15
N SER A 81 -12.03 1.10 -3.87
CA SER A 81 -11.12 2.13 -3.34
C SER A 81 -9.74 1.56 -3.01
N ALA A 82 -9.59 0.24 -2.91
CA ALA A 82 -8.33 -0.40 -2.55
C ALA A 82 -7.15 -0.01 -3.46
N PRO A 83 -7.25 -0.01 -4.81
CA PRO A 83 -6.12 0.37 -5.65
C PRO A 83 -5.56 1.76 -5.34
N LYS A 84 -6.43 2.75 -5.08
CA LYS A 84 -6.02 4.11 -4.70
C LYS A 84 -5.28 4.12 -3.36
N ILE A 85 -5.79 3.42 -2.36
CA ILE A 85 -5.16 3.33 -1.04
C ILE A 85 -3.79 2.64 -1.15
N LEU A 86 -3.74 1.51 -1.85
CA LEU A 86 -2.53 0.70 -2.02
C LEU A 86 -1.45 1.44 -2.82
N ASP A 87 -1.80 2.29 -3.79
CA ASP A 87 -0.84 3.09 -4.55
C ASP A 87 -0.05 4.06 -3.64
N SER A 88 -0.68 4.55 -2.57
CA SER A 88 -0.02 5.40 -1.55
C SER A 88 0.68 4.63 -0.42
N ALA A 89 0.50 3.31 -0.37
CA ALA A 89 1.06 2.47 0.69
C ALA A 89 2.53 2.10 0.42
N GLY A 90 3.25 1.68 1.46
CA GLY A 90 4.65 1.27 1.36
C GLY A 90 5.01 0.21 2.40
N ILE A 91 6.21 -0.33 2.25
CA ILE A 91 6.76 -1.35 3.15
C ILE A 91 8.17 -0.94 3.58
N THR A 92 8.45 -1.14 4.86
CA THR A 92 9.79 -1.02 5.43
C THR A 92 10.30 -2.36 5.93
N LEU A 93 11.61 -2.60 5.83
CA LEU A 93 12.30 -3.75 6.39
C LEU A 93 13.37 -3.26 7.38
N GLY A 94 13.15 -3.51 8.66
CA GLY A 94 13.96 -3.02 9.78
C GLY A 94 14.14 -1.49 9.74
N GLY A 95 13.05 -0.76 9.49
CA GLY A 95 13.01 0.71 9.41
C GLY A 95 13.46 1.32 8.07
N GLU A 96 13.98 0.52 7.13
CA GLU A 96 14.40 0.99 5.80
C GLU A 96 13.25 0.81 4.80
N GLY A 97 12.85 1.87 4.08
CA GLY A 97 11.83 1.77 3.03
C GLY A 97 12.31 0.90 1.87
N VAL A 98 11.57 -0.18 1.57
CA VAL A 98 11.95 -1.15 0.53
C VAL A 98 10.97 -1.18 -0.64
N ALA A 99 9.68 -0.92 -0.41
CA ALA A 99 8.70 -0.83 -1.49
C ALA A 99 7.73 0.33 -1.28
N ARG A 100 7.26 0.89 -2.39
CA ARG A 100 6.20 1.91 -2.46
C ARG A 100 5.19 1.51 -3.54
N GLY A 101 3.93 1.84 -3.35
CA GLY A 101 2.85 1.47 -4.26
C GLY A 101 2.61 -0.04 -4.25
N LEU A 102 1.68 -0.48 -3.41
CA LEU A 102 1.37 -1.89 -3.19
C LEU A 102 0.31 -2.44 -4.15
N LYS A 103 -0.09 -1.68 -5.18
CA LYS A 103 -1.10 -2.10 -6.17
C LYS A 103 -0.71 -3.33 -7.00
N PHE A 104 0.58 -3.70 -7.02
CA PHE A 104 1.04 -4.93 -7.69
C PHE A 104 0.56 -6.19 -6.98
N MET A 105 0.22 -6.08 -5.68
CA MET A 105 -0.22 -7.19 -4.87
C MET A 105 -1.51 -7.78 -5.42
N ARG A 106 -1.67 -9.07 -5.22
CA ARG A 106 -2.83 -9.80 -5.69
C ARG A 106 -4.04 -9.53 -4.80
N GLU A 107 -5.18 -9.26 -5.41
CA GLU A 107 -6.46 -9.29 -4.72
C GLU A 107 -6.88 -10.74 -4.42
N VAL A 108 -7.30 -11.00 -3.19
CA VAL A 108 -7.82 -12.29 -2.73
C VAL A 108 -9.07 -12.09 -1.89
N GLU A 109 -9.84 -13.16 -1.72
CA GLU A 109 -10.97 -13.17 -0.80
C GLU A 109 -10.51 -12.94 0.66
N PRO A 110 -11.33 -12.27 1.49
CA PRO A 110 -11.12 -12.19 2.93
C PRO A 110 -10.95 -13.55 3.59
N ALA A 111 -9.90 -13.70 4.39
CA ALA A 111 -9.60 -14.95 5.06
C ALA A 111 -9.19 -14.73 6.52
N LYS A 112 -9.33 -15.79 7.32
CA LYS A 112 -8.83 -15.82 8.70
C LYS A 112 -7.29 -15.88 8.77
N SER A 113 -6.67 -16.41 7.72
CA SER A 113 -5.23 -16.49 7.57
C SER A 113 -4.88 -16.32 6.10
N TYR A 114 -3.79 -15.61 5.83
CA TYR A 114 -3.21 -15.42 4.49
C TYR A 114 -1.98 -16.30 4.27
N ALA A 115 -1.64 -17.17 5.23
CA ALA A 115 -0.55 -18.12 5.10
C ALA A 115 -0.79 -19.06 3.92
N GLY A 116 0.26 -19.35 3.14
CA GLY A 116 0.15 -20.26 2.00
C GLY A 116 -0.58 -19.70 0.78
N MET A 117 -0.99 -18.43 0.78
CA MET A 117 -1.63 -17.83 -0.39
C MET A 117 -0.61 -17.50 -1.48
N GLN A 118 -0.99 -17.70 -2.74
CA GLN A 118 -0.16 -17.30 -3.88
C GLN A 118 -0.21 -15.77 -4.03
N ALA A 119 0.94 -15.13 -3.92
CA ALA A 119 1.11 -13.68 -3.97
C ALA A 119 1.83 -13.26 -5.25
N ASN A 120 1.60 -12.00 -5.66
CA ASN A 120 2.42 -11.34 -6.66
C ASN A 120 3.66 -10.74 -5.99
N CYS A 121 4.79 -10.80 -6.68
CA CYS A 121 6.08 -10.36 -6.16
C CYS A 121 6.71 -9.27 -7.02
N ILE A 122 7.44 -8.38 -6.36
CA ILE A 122 8.39 -7.46 -6.97
C ILE A 122 9.79 -7.69 -6.39
N THR A 123 10.83 -7.31 -7.11
CA THR A 123 12.16 -7.04 -6.56
C THR A 123 12.35 -5.54 -6.40
N THR A 124 13.19 -5.18 -5.44
CA THR A 124 13.59 -3.82 -5.14
C THR A 124 15.07 -3.65 -5.48
N GLU A 125 15.57 -2.42 -5.54
CA GLU A 125 17.00 -2.15 -5.79
C GLU A 125 17.91 -2.58 -4.63
N ARG A 126 17.33 -2.78 -3.42
CA ARG A 126 18.07 -3.14 -2.22
C ARG A 126 18.53 -4.60 -2.29
N ARG A 127 19.84 -4.85 -2.21
CA ARG A 127 20.38 -6.21 -2.07
C ARG A 127 19.90 -6.90 -0.80
N TRP A 128 19.65 -8.20 -0.92
CA TRP A 128 19.41 -9.08 0.22
C TRP A 128 20.70 -9.25 1.03
N ARG A 129 20.59 -9.23 2.36
CA ARG A 129 21.71 -9.35 3.29
C ARG A 129 21.43 -10.49 4.28
N PRO A 130 22.48 -11.19 4.76
CA PRO A 130 22.31 -12.14 5.86
C PRO A 130 21.60 -11.47 7.06
N GLY A 131 20.58 -12.12 7.62
CA GLY A 131 19.77 -11.61 8.72
C GLY A 131 18.53 -10.82 8.29
N ASP A 132 18.35 -10.48 7.02
CA ASP A 132 17.14 -9.79 6.53
C ASP A 132 15.88 -10.63 6.74
N GLU A 133 15.99 -11.96 6.73
CA GLU A 133 14.90 -12.89 7.04
C GLU A 133 14.30 -12.70 8.44
N ALA A 134 15.06 -12.16 9.38
CA ALA A 134 14.65 -11.92 10.76
C ALA A 134 14.31 -10.44 11.04
N ARG A 135 14.50 -9.54 10.07
CA ARG A 135 14.20 -8.12 10.27
C ARG A 135 12.69 -7.88 10.23
N ALA A 136 12.23 -6.98 11.07
CA ALA A 136 10.82 -6.59 11.11
C ALA A 136 10.37 -6.01 9.77
N LEU A 137 9.39 -6.65 9.14
CA LEU A 137 8.68 -6.09 8.00
C LEU A 137 7.49 -5.31 8.52
N GLU A 138 7.26 -4.12 8.00
CA GLU A 138 6.13 -3.28 8.41
C GLU A 138 5.44 -2.71 7.17
N ILE A 139 4.10 -2.71 7.22
CA ILE A 139 3.25 -2.18 6.15
C ILE A 139 2.72 -0.82 6.60
N HIS A 140 2.99 0.20 5.80
CA HIS A 140 2.61 1.59 6.06
C HIS A 140 1.52 2.00 5.09
N ILE A 141 0.33 2.32 5.60
CA ILE A 141 -0.79 2.82 4.81
C ILE A 141 -1.20 4.18 5.38
N PRO A 142 -1.18 5.27 4.60
CA PRO A 142 -1.56 6.58 5.12
C PRO A 142 -3.07 6.69 5.29
N ARG A 143 -3.48 7.47 6.31
CA ARG A 143 -4.85 7.97 6.43
C ARG A 143 -5.15 8.88 5.23
N GLN A 144 -6.30 8.68 4.59
CA GLN A 144 -6.68 9.45 3.40
C GLN A 144 -8.18 9.51 3.17
N ILE A 145 -8.62 10.52 2.43
CA ILE A 145 -10.00 10.66 1.94
C ILE A 145 -10.17 9.77 0.70
N VAL A 146 -11.14 8.87 0.75
CA VAL A 146 -11.42 7.92 -0.35
C VAL A 146 -12.65 8.30 -1.14
N TYR A 147 -13.60 8.99 -0.51
CA TYR A 147 -14.81 9.50 -1.13
C TYR A 147 -15.09 10.90 -0.59
N ASN A 148 -15.39 11.83 -1.49
CA ASN A 148 -15.72 13.21 -1.19
C ASN A 148 -16.85 13.64 -2.12
N ASP A 149 -18.04 13.79 -1.55
CA ASP A 149 -19.22 14.33 -2.23
C ASP A 149 -19.82 15.43 -1.35
N LEU A 150 -19.01 16.44 -1.02
CA LEU A 150 -19.43 17.59 -0.22
C LEU A 150 -20.31 18.57 -1.02
N ASP A 151 -20.27 18.48 -2.35
CA ASP A 151 -20.94 19.42 -3.27
C ASP A 151 -22.19 18.81 -3.96
N GLY A 152 -22.56 17.55 -3.67
CA GLY A 152 -23.57 16.79 -4.42
C GLY A 152 -24.90 16.50 -3.70
N GLY A 153 -25.97 17.12 -4.22
CA GLY A 153 -27.21 16.44 -4.62
C GLY A 153 -28.28 16.05 -3.60
N PHE A 154 -28.02 15.97 -2.30
CA PHE A 154 -29.02 15.56 -1.29
C PHE A 154 -29.64 16.73 -0.51
N GLY A 155 -30.21 17.72 -1.22
CA GLY A 155 -30.94 18.83 -0.59
C GLY A 155 -30.15 19.55 0.50
N GLU A 156 -30.82 20.24 1.42
CA GLU A 156 -30.24 21.04 2.52
C GLU A 156 -29.39 20.25 3.54
N SER A 157 -29.13 18.97 3.30
CA SER A 157 -28.38 18.06 4.18
C SER A 157 -26.99 17.82 3.59
N GLY A 158 -25.96 18.40 4.22
CA GLY A 158 -24.57 18.42 3.76
C GLY A 158 -24.00 17.08 3.28
N GLY A 159 -23.01 17.17 2.38
CA GLY A 159 -22.47 16.03 1.66
C GLY A 159 -21.65 15.02 2.48
N ILE A 160 -21.16 13.97 1.80
CA ILE A 160 -20.54 12.80 2.43
C ILE A 160 -19.02 12.81 2.25
N LEU A 161 -18.29 12.60 3.35
CA LEU A 161 -16.84 12.42 3.37
C LEU A 161 -16.47 11.09 4.01
N ILE A 162 -15.78 10.21 3.28
CA ILE A 162 -15.32 8.91 3.79
C ILE A 162 -13.80 8.89 3.90
N TRP A 163 -13.32 8.52 5.09
CA TRP A 163 -11.90 8.37 5.40
C TRP A 163 -11.52 6.89 5.45
N PHE A 164 -10.32 6.58 4.97
CA PHE A 164 -9.59 5.37 5.35
C PHE A 164 -8.73 5.66 6.57
N ARG A 165 -8.87 4.83 7.61
CA ARG A 165 -8.11 4.90 8.86
C ARG A 165 -7.18 3.68 8.94
N PRO A 166 -5.85 3.87 8.94
CA PRO A 166 -4.93 2.76 9.07
C PRO A 166 -5.02 2.14 10.46
N GLY A 167 -4.77 0.83 10.52
CA GLY A 167 -4.75 0.07 11.77
C GLY A 167 -5.22 -1.36 11.57
N GLY A 168 -4.37 -2.32 11.94
CA GLY A 168 -4.64 -3.76 11.87
C GLY A 168 -5.05 -4.28 10.49
N PRO A 169 -5.34 -5.58 10.35
CA PRO A 169 -6.15 -6.06 9.24
C PRO A 169 -7.57 -5.49 9.35
N GLY A 170 -8.15 -5.10 8.21
CA GLY A 170 -9.49 -4.48 8.14
C GLY A 170 -10.50 -5.25 7.30
N ALA A 171 -10.05 -6.29 6.58
CA ALA A 171 -10.93 -7.22 5.86
C ALA A 171 -11.14 -8.54 6.61
N HIS A 172 -10.50 -8.74 7.77
CA HIS A 172 -10.59 -10.03 8.45
C HIS A 172 -12.05 -10.30 8.93
N PRO A 173 -12.62 -11.50 8.63
CA PRO A 173 -14.05 -11.76 8.82
C PRO A 173 -14.55 -11.68 10.26
N SER A 174 -13.66 -11.80 11.26
CA SER A 174 -14.05 -11.78 12.67
C SER A 174 -13.66 -10.50 13.41
N ASP A 175 -13.17 -9.46 12.73
CA ASP A 175 -12.83 -8.23 13.45
C ASP A 175 -14.11 -7.52 13.90
N LYS A 176 -14.11 -7.09 15.16
CA LYS A 176 -15.14 -6.21 15.69
C LYS A 176 -15.01 -4.84 15.04
N LYS A 177 -15.78 -4.62 13.99
CA LYS A 177 -15.78 -3.37 13.25
C LYS A 177 -16.46 -2.24 14.05
N PRO A 178 -15.95 -1.00 13.94
CA PRO A 178 -16.51 0.16 14.62
C PRO A 178 -17.86 0.62 14.06
N TRP A 179 -18.52 -0.12 13.16
CA TRP A 179 -19.91 0.13 12.76
C TRP A 179 -20.88 -0.97 13.23
N TYR A 180 -20.40 -2.06 13.84
CA TYR A 180 -21.28 -3.16 14.28
C TYR A 180 -22.19 -2.79 15.46
N HIS A 181 -21.95 -1.67 16.14
CA HIS A 181 -22.84 -1.15 17.18
C HIS A 181 -24.00 -0.31 16.61
N LEU A 182 -23.96 0.02 15.32
CA LEU A 182 -25.06 0.68 14.62
C LEU A 182 -25.98 -0.42 14.10
N GLY A 183 -27.00 -0.79 14.88
CA GLY A 183 -27.92 -1.88 14.57
C GLY A 183 -28.72 -1.62 13.30
N GLY A 184 -28.15 -1.87 12.12
CA GLY A 184 -28.82 -1.88 10.81
C GLY A 184 -29.37 -0.53 10.32
N THR A 185 -29.50 0.48 11.18
CA THR A 185 -29.91 1.82 10.78
C THR A 185 -28.66 2.67 10.69
N GLY A 186 -28.27 3.04 9.47
CA GLY A 186 -27.21 4.00 9.25
C GLY A 186 -27.43 5.30 10.03
N VAL A 187 -26.36 6.09 10.06
CA VAL A 187 -26.20 7.46 10.57
C VAL A 187 -25.91 7.67 12.07
N SER A 188 -24.80 8.40 12.27
CA SER A 188 -24.37 9.20 13.44
C SER A 188 -24.02 8.50 14.75
N GLY A 189 -22.73 8.14 14.88
CA GLY A 189 -22.05 8.16 16.17
C GLY A 189 -21.31 9.49 16.32
N SER A 190 -21.80 10.34 17.22
CA SER A 190 -21.11 11.54 17.67
C SER A 190 -19.70 11.20 18.17
N LEU A 191 -18.70 12.01 17.79
CA LEU A 191 -17.40 12.03 18.44
C LEU A 191 -17.64 12.44 19.91
N GLY A 192 -17.68 11.45 20.79
CA GLY A 192 -17.59 11.69 22.24
C GLY A 192 -16.26 12.36 22.50
N ALA A 193 -16.32 13.57 23.07
CA ALA A 193 -15.17 14.27 23.58
C ALA A 193 -14.47 13.41 24.64
N ASP A 194 -13.15 13.38 24.56
CA ASP A 194 -12.28 12.83 25.58
C ASP A 194 -12.49 13.57 26.92
N GLU A 195 -12.65 12.80 28.00
CA GLU A 195 -12.43 13.22 29.39
C GLU A 195 -11.39 12.28 30.01
#